data_AF-A0A5N6PUM1-F1
#
_entry.id   AF-A0A5N6PUM1-F1
#
_cell.length_a   1.000
_cell.length_b   1.000
_cell.length_c   1.000
_cell.angle_alpha   90.00
_cell.angle_beta   90.00
_cell.angle_gamma   90.00
#
_symmetry.space_group_name_H-M   'P 1'
#
loop_
_entity.id
_entity.type
_entity.pdbx_description
1 polymer ?
#
loop_
_entity_poly.entity_id
_entity_poly.type
_entity_poly.pdbx_seq_one_letter_code
_entity_poly.pdbx_strand_id
1 'polypeptide(L)'
;MESRILSSGPTTISSLRSLTKPVARINTVAVPSPARLTSNGANLVWGKQLRPSLLNLDYYDAAPVGFLAKYPFLVTGFFFFMWYFLNVIFNILNKKIYNYFPYPYFVSVIHLAVGVVYCLGSWTVGLPKRAPIDSSLLKLLIPVGFCHALGHVTSNVSFAAVAVSFTHTIKALEPFFNAAASQFVLGQSIPITLWLSLAPVVIGVSMASLTELSFNWLGFTSAMISNISFTYRSIYSKKAMTDMDSTNLYAYISIIALLFCIPPAVIMKGPQLLKYGLNDAVAKVGMTKFISDLFWVGMFYHLYNQIATNTLERVAPLTHAVGNVLKRVFVIGFSIIVFGNKISTQTAIGTSIAIAGVAIYSLIKAKIEEEKRVSSNLMFTAWMYVLLFFNYRLCTENCMRADRKQWKERNAVVQHVAELLQL
;
A
#
# COMPACT_ATOMS: atom_id res chain seq x y z
N MET A 1 -16.79 -40.88 -56.27
CA MET A 1 -17.68 -42.05 -56.33
C MET A 1 -18.12 -42.29 -54.89
N GLU A 2 -19.09 -41.53 -54.40
CA GLU A 2 -20.54 -41.83 -54.45
C GLU A 2 -20.91 -43.01 -53.54
N SER A 3 -21.97 -43.01 -52.73
CA SER A 3 -22.93 -42.01 -52.21
C SER A 3 -23.98 -42.81 -51.38
N ARG A 4 -24.91 -42.07 -50.73
CA ARG A 4 -26.07 -42.45 -49.88
C ARG A 4 -25.75 -42.42 -48.37
N ILE A 5 -26.12 -41.43 -47.55
CA ILE A 5 -27.27 -40.49 -47.42
C ILE A 5 -28.65 -41.16 -47.21
N LEU A 6 -29.16 -41.08 -45.97
CA LEU A 6 -30.42 -40.47 -45.49
C LEU A 6 -30.61 -40.86 -44.00
N SER A 7 -30.45 -39.95 -43.02
CA SER A 7 -31.39 -38.94 -42.50
C SER A 7 -32.37 -39.45 -41.43
N SER A 8 -32.20 -39.02 -40.17
CA SER A 8 -33.20 -38.27 -39.37
C SER A 8 -32.75 -38.12 -37.91
N GLY A 9 -32.92 -36.92 -37.34
CA GLY A 9 -32.43 -36.50 -36.02
C GLY A 9 -33.39 -36.74 -34.84
N PRO A 10 -33.33 -35.94 -33.75
CA PRO A 10 -32.89 -36.45 -32.44
C PRO A 10 -33.87 -36.16 -31.28
N THR A 11 -33.73 -36.81 -30.10
CA THR A 11 -33.63 -36.20 -28.74
C THR A 11 -33.84 -37.16 -27.55
N THR A 12 -33.04 -36.92 -26.50
CA THR A 12 -33.28 -37.08 -25.03
C THR A 12 -33.24 -38.44 -24.29
N ILE A 13 -32.11 -38.65 -23.61
CA ILE A 13 -31.89 -38.80 -22.14
C ILE A 13 -32.91 -39.61 -21.31
N SER A 14 -32.46 -40.74 -20.74
CA SER A 14 -32.48 -40.99 -19.28
C SER A 14 -31.73 -42.28 -18.94
N SER A 15 -30.76 -42.21 -18.02
CA SER A 15 -30.10 -43.37 -17.42
C SER A 15 -30.18 -43.28 -15.90
N LEU A 16 -30.94 -44.24 -15.36
CA LEU A 16 -30.77 -45.00 -14.11
C LEU A 16 -30.36 -44.32 -12.79
N ARG A 17 -31.31 -44.40 -11.85
CA ARG A 17 -31.16 -44.34 -10.39
C ARG A 17 -30.30 -45.49 -9.85
N SER A 18 -29.51 -45.19 -8.83
CA SER A 18 -29.24 -46.15 -7.75
C SER A 18 -28.80 -45.44 -6.46
N LEU A 19 -29.65 -45.62 -5.43
CA LEU A 19 -29.35 -45.87 -4.03
C LEU A 19 -28.80 -44.75 -3.11
N THR A 20 -29.72 -44.35 -2.25
CA THR A 20 -29.70 -43.47 -1.09
C THR A 20 -28.93 -44.00 0.12
N LYS A 21 -28.11 -43.14 0.74
CA LYS A 21 -27.88 -43.08 2.20
C LYS A 21 -27.89 -41.60 2.64
N PRO A 22 -28.44 -41.26 3.82
CA PRO A 22 -28.67 -39.87 4.22
C PRO A 22 -27.38 -39.18 4.67
N VAL A 23 -27.05 -38.05 4.04
CA VAL A 23 -25.96 -37.17 4.46
C VAL A 23 -26.46 -36.28 5.59
N ALA A 24 -25.72 -36.27 6.70
CA ALA A 24 -25.96 -35.40 7.84
C ALA A 24 -26.05 -33.93 7.38
N ARG A 25 -27.18 -33.30 7.72
CA ARG A 25 -27.48 -31.90 7.46
C ARG A 25 -26.53 -31.02 8.30
N ILE A 26 -25.46 -30.52 7.68
CA ILE A 26 -24.67 -29.41 8.23
C ILE A 26 -25.52 -28.15 8.06
N ASN A 27 -25.88 -27.51 9.18
CA ASN A 27 -26.67 -26.30 9.19
C ASN A 27 -25.99 -25.19 8.40
N THR A 28 -26.58 -24.84 7.25
CA THR A 28 -26.36 -23.59 6.53
C THR A 28 -26.82 -22.43 7.41
N VAL A 29 -25.88 -21.54 7.71
CA VAL A 29 -26.15 -20.23 8.34
C VAL A 29 -27.12 -19.44 7.45
N ALA A 30 -28.26 -19.08 8.01
CA ALA A 30 -29.25 -18.25 7.37
C ALA A 30 -28.68 -16.85 7.06
N VAL A 31 -28.74 -16.45 5.80
CA VAL A 31 -28.46 -15.08 5.35
C VAL A 31 -29.76 -14.27 5.47
N PRO A 32 -29.81 -13.16 6.22
CA PRO A 32 -30.97 -12.28 6.18
C PRO A 32 -30.99 -11.48 4.88
N SER A 33 -32.16 -11.40 4.24
CA SER A 33 -32.41 -10.51 3.10
C SER A 33 -32.18 -9.04 3.46
N PRO A 34 -31.70 -8.20 2.52
CA PRO A 34 -31.49 -6.78 2.79
C PRO A 34 -32.84 -6.04 2.81
N ALA A 35 -33.14 -5.40 3.95
CA ALA A 35 -34.18 -4.40 4.03
C ALA A 35 -33.83 -3.21 3.13
N ARG A 36 -34.80 -2.83 2.31
CA ARG A 36 -34.78 -1.71 1.37
C ARG A 36 -34.80 -0.40 2.18
N LEU A 37 -33.74 0.40 2.13
CA LEU A 37 -33.70 1.75 2.68
C LEU A 37 -33.48 2.76 1.56
N THR A 38 -34.43 3.68 1.50
CA THR A 38 -34.58 4.76 0.53
C THR A 38 -33.52 5.84 0.70
N SER A 39 -33.14 6.39 -0.45
CA SER A 39 -32.41 7.64 -0.67
C SER A 39 -32.68 8.73 0.38
N ASN A 40 -31.63 9.20 1.05
CA ASN A 40 -31.35 10.63 1.23
C ASN A 40 -29.91 10.82 1.76
N GLY A 41 -29.17 11.70 1.10
CA GLY A 41 -27.73 11.85 1.25
C GLY A 41 -27.28 12.49 2.55
N ALA A 42 -26.18 11.99 3.08
CA ALA A 42 -25.21 12.72 3.90
C ALA A 42 -23.89 11.94 3.88
N ASN A 43 -22.88 12.48 3.18
CA ASN A 43 -21.50 12.01 3.25
C ASN A 43 -20.95 12.31 4.65
N LEU A 44 -20.60 11.27 5.40
CA LEU A 44 -19.90 11.36 6.67
C LEU A 44 -18.88 10.23 6.77
N VAL A 45 -17.76 10.44 6.08
CA VAL A 45 -16.47 9.90 6.48
C VAL A 45 -15.90 10.88 7.52
N TRP A 46 -15.26 10.35 8.56
CA TRP A 46 -14.69 11.01 9.76
C TRP A 46 -15.47 10.78 11.05
N GLY A 47 -14.85 10.01 11.93
CA GLY A 47 -15.28 9.80 13.31
C GLY A 47 -15.30 8.31 13.65
N LYS A 48 -14.30 7.85 14.41
CA LYS A 48 -14.56 6.74 15.34
C LYS A 48 -15.60 7.26 16.32
N GLN A 49 -16.86 7.07 15.99
CA GLN A 49 -17.97 7.37 16.87
C GLN A 49 -17.84 6.41 18.05
N LEU A 50 -17.40 6.97 19.19
CA LEU A 50 -17.71 6.42 20.50
C LEU A 50 -19.21 6.13 20.48
N ARG A 51 -19.59 4.85 20.43
CA ARG A 51 -20.99 4.48 20.62
C ARG A 51 -21.38 4.90 22.04
N PRO A 52 -22.46 5.66 22.25
CA PRO A 52 -23.17 5.61 23.51
C PRO A 52 -23.96 4.30 23.50
N SER A 53 -23.30 3.18 23.83
CA SER A 53 -23.96 1.89 24.07
C SER A 53 -24.04 1.56 25.55
N LEU A 54 -24.11 2.59 26.41
CA LEU A 54 -24.38 2.45 27.84
C LEU A 54 -25.83 2.82 28.16
N LEU A 55 -26.81 2.17 27.53
CA LEU A 55 -28.21 2.26 28.00
C LEU A 55 -29.15 1.17 27.46
N ASN A 56 -28.65 -0.03 27.15
CA ASN A 56 -29.51 -1.23 27.06
C ASN A 56 -28.71 -2.43 27.59
N LEU A 57 -29.06 -2.86 28.80
CA LEU A 57 -28.68 -4.17 29.35
C LEU A 57 -29.50 -5.25 28.65
N ASP A 58 -29.26 -5.44 27.36
CA ASP A 58 -29.68 -6.67 26.68
C ASP A 58 -28.48 -7.59 26.65
N TYR A 59 -28.55 -8.60 27.51
CA TYR A 59 -27.69 -9.76 27.59
C TYR A 59 -27.77 -10.54 26.26
N TYR A 60 -27.00 -10.08 25.26
CA TYR A 60 -26.73 -10.84 24.06
C TYR A 60 -25.44 -11.62 24.30
N ASP A 61 -25.53 -12.95 24.32
CA ASP A 61 -24.39 -13.85 24.34
C ASP A 61 -23.38 -13.41 23.26
N ALA A 62 -22.26 -12.86 23.70
CA ALA A 62 -21.18 -12.48 22.81
C ALA A 62 -20.68 -13.75 22.11
N ALA A 63 -20.93 -13.86 20.80
CA ALA A 63 -20.39 -14.94 19.98
C ALA A 63 -18.90 -15.12 20.30
N PRO A 64 -18.39 -16.37 20.40
CA PRO A 64 -17.02 -16.61 20.82
C PRO A 64 -16.07 -15.84 19.91
N VAL A 65 -15.38 -14.85 20.49
CA VAL A 65 -14.35 -14.08 19.79
C VAL A 65 -13.32 -15.08 19.28
N GLY A 66 -13.26 -15.26 17.95
CA GLY A 66 -12.37 -16.22 17.32
C GLY A 66 -10.92 -16.01 17.78
N PHE A 67 -10.13 -17.09 17.82
CA PHE A 67 -8.76 -17.08 18.35
C PHE A 67 -7.87 -15.94 17.81
N LEU A 68 -8.04 -15.55 16.55
CA LEU A 68 -7.31 -14.44 15.92
C LEU A 68 -7.78 -13.05 16.37
N ALA A 69 -9.04 -12.90 16.79
CA ALA A 69 -9.55 -11.67 17.41
C ALA A 69 -9.02 -11.50 18.84
N LYS A 70 -8.67 -12.61 19.51
CA LYS A 70 -8.06 -12.62 20.84
C LYS A 70 -6.59 -12.17 20.83
N TYR A 71 -5.88 -12.33 19.71
CA TYR A 71 -4.45 -11.98 19.57
C TYR A 71 -4.17 -11.14 18.30
N PRO A 72 -4.56 -9.85 18.28
CA PRO A 72 -4.37 -8.98 17.11
C PRO A 72 -2.90 -8.77 16.72
N PHE A 73 -1.97 -8.93 17.67
CA PHE A 73 -0.54 -8.85 17.41
C PHE A 73 -0.03 -9.99 16.52
N LEU A 74 -0.59 -11.21 16.62
CA LEU A 74 -0.20 -12.35 15.79
C LEU A 74 -0.61 -12.14 14.34
N VAL A 75 -1.82 -11.62 14.12
CA VAL A 75 -2.29 -11.25 12.79
C VAL A 75 -1.37 -10.18 12.19
N THR A 76 -1.10 -9.13 12.96
CA THR A 76 -0.21 -8.04 12.51
C THR A 76 1.20 -8.54 12.19
N GLY A 77 1.78 -9.39 13.05
CA GLY A 77 3.07 -10.03 12.83
C GLY A 77 3.10 -10.90 11.57
N PHE A 78 2.03 -11.66 11.32
CA PHE A 78 1.89 -12.44 10.09
C PHE A 78 1.88 -11.57 8.82
N PHE A 79 1.18 -10.42 8.84
CA PHE A 79 1.18 -9.47 7.72
C PHE A 79 2.59 -8.92 7.45
N PHE A 80 3.34 -8.54 8.48
CA PHE A 80 4.74 -8.12 8.33
C PHE A 80 5.65 -9.23 7.81
N PHE A 81 5.53 -10.44 8.37
CA PHE A 81 6.28 -11.60 7.91
C PHE A 81 6.02 -11.88 6.43
N MET A 82 4.74 -11.96 6.03
CA MET A 82 4.34 -12.22 4.66
C MET A 82 4.81 -11.11 3.72
N TRP A 83 4.68 -9.85 4.14
CA TRP A 83 5.19 -8.70 3.37
C TRP A 83 6.69 -8.84 3.09
N TYR A 84 7.50 -9.14 4.11
CA TYR A 84 8.96 -9.24 3.96
C TYR A 84 9.34 -10.48 3.16
N PHE A 85 8.72 -11.62 3.45
CA PHE A 85 8.95 -12.88 2.76
C PHE A 85 8.68 -12.76 1.25
N LEU A 86 7.49 -12.27 0.87
CA LEU A 86 7.13 -12.06 -0.53
C LEU A 86 8.06 -11.05 -1.20
N ASN A 87 8.46 -9.98 -0.50
CA ASN A 87 9.36 -8.98 -1.06
C ASN A 87 10.78 -9.53 -1.28
N VAL A 88 11.31 -10.33 -0.35
CA VAL A 88 12.61 -11.00 -0.50
C VAL A 88 12.58 -11.95 -1.69
N ILE A 89 11.54 -12.80 -1.80
CA ILE A 89 11.38 -13.73 -2.91
C ILE A 89 11.30 -12.98 -4.24
N PHE A 90 10.47 -11.93 -4.32
CA PHE A 90 10.36 -11.09 -5.51
C PHE A 90 11.75 -10.60 -5.95
N ASN A 91 12.53 -10.00 -5.05
CA ASN A 91 13.82 -9.43 -5.40
C ASN A 91 14.84 -10.50 -5.84
N ILE A 92 14.83 -11.67 -5.20
CA ILE A 92 15.70 -12.80 -5.59
C ILE A 92 15.30 -13.33 -6.97
N LEU A 93 14.02 -13.63 -7.20
CA LEU A 93 13.54 -14.15 -8.49
C LEU A 93 13.78 -13.15 -9.61
N ASN A 94 13.50 -11.87 -9.37
CA ASN A 94 13.70 -10.80 -10.35
C ASN A 94 15.17 -10.70 -10.77
N LYS A 95 16.10 -10.73 -9.82
CA LYS A 95 17.54 -10.72 -10.15
C LYS A 95 17.99 -12.00 -10.85
N LYS A 96 17.47 -13.17 -10.46
CA LYS A 96 17.73 -14.44 -11.17
C LYS A 96 17.28 -14.37 -12.64
N ILE A 97 16.11 -13.78 -12.90
CA ILE A 97 15.61 -13.55 -14.26
C ILE A 97 16.58 -12.66 -15.05
N TYR A 98 17.04 -11.55 -14.47
CA TYR A 98 17.96 -10.65 -15.18
C TYR A 98 19.32 -11.25 -15.52
N ASN A 99 19.75 -12.30 -14.82
CA ASN A 99 21.00 -12.99 -15.15
C ASN A 99 20.95 -13.73 -16.50
N TYR A 100 19.77 -14.21 -16.93
CA TYR A 100 19.61 -14.88 -18.23
C TYR A 100 18.74 -14.12 -19.23
N PHE A 101 17.92 -13.16 -18.75
CA PHE A 101 16.99 -12.37 -19.55
C PHE A 101 17.03 -10.87 -19.14
N PRO A 102 18.03 -10.10 -19.59
CA PRO A 102 18.30 -8.72 -19.15
C PRO A 102 17.43 -7.67 -19.86
N TYR A 103 16.11 -7.85 -19.85
CA TYR A 103 15.12 -6.95 -20.45
C TYR A 103 14.22 -6.31 -19.38
N PRO A 104 14.76 -5.38 -18.55
CA PRO A 104 14.05 -4.84 -17.39
C PRO A 104 12.75 -4.12 -17.72
N TYR A 105 12.66 -3.43 -18.86
CA TYR A 105 11.43 -2.76 -19.30
C TYR A 105 10.29 -3.75 -19.54
N PHE A 106 10.57 -4.85 -20.25
CA PHE A 106 9.59 -5.89 -20.53
C PHE A 106 9.18 -6.63 -19.26
N VAL A 107 10.16 -7.04 -18.44
CA VAL A 107 9.88 -7.71 -17.16
C VAL A 107 9.04 -6.82 -16.23
N SER A 108 9.24 -5.50 -16.24
CA SER A 108 8.39 -4.55 -15.51
C SER A 108 6.94 -4.51 -16.00
N VAL A 109 6.73 -4.62 -17.32
CA VAL A 109 5.38 -4.75 -17.90
C VAL A 109 4.73 -6.03 -17.41
N ILE A 110 5.45 -7.16 -17.41
CA ILE A 110 4.94 -8.44 -16.91
C ILE A 110 4.56 -8.35 -15.43
N HIS A 111 5.36 -7.69 -14.58
CA HIS A 111 5.03 -7.49 -13.18
C HIS A 111 3.67 -6.84 -12.97
N LEU A 112 3.42 -5.75 -13.70
CA LEU A 112 2.15 -5.01 -13.62
C LEU A 112 1.02 -5.77 -14.31
N ALA A 113 1.28 -6.43 -15.43
CA ALA A 113 0.27 -7.19 -16.19
C ALA A 113 -0.30 -8.35 -15.37
N VAL A 114 0.55 -9.15 -14.73
CA VAL A 114 0.11 -10.25 -13.85
C VAL A 114 -0.74 -9.70 -12.69
N GLY A 115 -0.31 -8.60 -12.08
CA GLY A 115 -1.07 -7.95 -11.02
C GLY A 115 -2.42 -7.40 -11.49
N VAL A 116 -2.48 -6.78 -12.67
CA VAL A 116 -3.73 -6.28 -13.26
C VAL A 116 -4.69 -7.44 -13.56
N VAL A 117 -4.21 -8.54 -14.15
CA VAL A 117 -5.02 -9.73 -14.39
C VAL A 117 -5.57 -10.29 -13.08
N TYR A 118 -4.74 -10.35 -12.03
CA TYR A 118 -5.19 -10.75 -10.69
C TYR A 118 -6.28 -9.82 -10.14
N CYS A 119 -6.11 -8.51 -10.24
CA CYS A 119 -7.14 -7.54 -9.80
C CYS A 119 -8.44 -7.66 -10.58
N LEU A 120 -8.37 -7.80 -11.91
CA LEU A 120 -9.55 -7.95 -12.77
C LEU A 120 -10.29 -9.26 -12.43
N GLY A 121 -9.57 -10.36 -12.26
CA GLY A 121 -10.16 -11.64 -11.80
C GLY A 121 -10.75 -11.56 -10.39
N SER A 122 -10.13 -10.81 -9.49
CA SER A 122 -10.66 -10.57 -8.14
C SER A 122 -11.98 -9.78 -8.18
N TRP A 123 -12.10 -8.81 -9.08
CA TRP A 123 -13.33 -8.05 -9.30
C TRP A 123 -14.45 -8.86 -9.94
N THR A 124 -14.16 -9.84 -10.81
CA THR A 124 -15.21 -10.72 -11.37
C THR A 124 -15.81 -11.64 -10.31
N VAL A 125 -15.02 -12.04 -9.31
CA VAL A 125 -15.47 -12.85 -8.16
C VAL A 125 -16.10 -11.97 -7.05
N GLY A 126 -15.95 -10.64 -7.13
CA GLY A 126 -16.56 -9.68 -6.21
C GLY A 126 -15.81 -9.46 -4.89
N LEU A 127 -14.54 -9.87 -4.82
CA LEU A 127 -13.70 -9.78 -3.62
C LEU A 127 -12.34 -9.13 -3.95
N PRO A 128 -12.12 -7.82 -3.65
CA PRO A 128 -13.05 -6.85 -3.04
C PRO A 128 -14.09 -6.32 -4.04
N LYS A 129 -15.19 -5.74 -3.53
CA LYS A 129 -16.16 -5.04 -4.38
C LYS A 129 -15.47 -3.89 -5.11
N ARG A 130 -15.60 -3.87 -6.44
CA ARG A 130 -15.05 -2.81 -7.27
C ARG A 130 -15.66 -1.46 -6.88
N ALA A 131 -14.81 -0.54 -6.45
CA ALA A 131 -15.21 0.85 -6.22
C ALA A 131 -15.42 1.57 -7.56
N PRO A 132 -16.50 2.35 -7.74
CA PRO A 132 -16.71 3.13 -8.95
C PRO A 132 -15.61 4.19 -9.12
N ILE A 133 -15.20 4.42 -10.36
CA ILE A 133 -14.20 5.45 -10.69
C ILE A 133 -14.91 6.64 -11.34
N ASP A 134 -14.66 7.83 -10.80
CA ASP A 134 -15.10 9.09 -11.41
C ASP A 134 -13.97 9.71 -12.25
N SER A 135 -14.34 10.54 -13.22
CA SER A 135 -13.41 11.27 -14.09
C SER A 135 -12.49 12.22 -13.30
N SER A 136 -12.98 12.80 -12.20
CA SER A 136 -12.17 13.65 -11.32
C SER A 136 -11.07 12.84 -10.63
N LEU A 137 -11.41 11.66 -10.11
CA LEU A 137 -10.49 10.73 -9.48
C LEU A 137 -9.48 10.19 -10.49
N LEU A 138 -9.91 9.84 -11.71
CA LEU A 138 -9.01 9.35 -12.74
C LEU A 138 -7.94 10.40 -13.09
N LYS A 139 -8.31 11.69 -13.24
CA LYS A 139 -7.35 12.79 -13.48
C LYS A 139 -6.31 12.90 -12.36
N LEU A 140 -6.68 12.58 -11.13
CA LEU A 140 -5.81 12.62 -9.97
C LEU A 140 -4.90 11.39 -9.86
N LEU A 141 -5.38 10.22 -10.32
CA LEU A 141 -4.63 8.96 -10.34
C LEU A 141 -3.66 8.84 -11.52
N ILE A 142 -3.91 9.50 -12.66
CA ILE A 142 -3.01 9.49 -13.82
C ILE A 142 -1.55 9.86 -13.44
N PRO A 143 -1.27 11.01 -12.80
CA PRO A 143 0.10 11.36 -12.42
C PRO A 143 0.69 10.39 -11.39
N VAL A 144 -0.15 9.83 -10.50
CA VAL A 144 0.28 8.80 -9.54
C VAL A 144 0.72 7.53 -10.27
N GLY A 145 -0.08 7.05 -11.22
CA GLY A 145 0.20 5.88 -12.04
C GLY A 145 1.45 6.07 -12.91
N PHE A 146 1.62 7.25 -13.52
CA PHE A 146 2.82 7.59 -14.28
C PHE A 146 4.09 7.55 -13.40
N CYS A 147 4.07 8.23 -12.24
CA CYS A 147 5.19 8.21 -11.31
C CYS A 147 5.48 6.80 -10.75
N HIS A 148 4.44 5.98 -10.56
CA HIS A 148 4.59 4.58 -10.19
C HIS A 148 5.28 3.77 -11.29
N ALA A 149 4.81 3.89 -12.54
CA ALA A 149 5.40 3.23 -13.71
C ALA A 149 6.87 3.59 -13.88
N LEU A 150 7.19 4.90 -13.87
CA LEU A 150 8.55 5.40 -14.01
C LEU A 150 9.46 4.88 -12.89
N GLY A 151 9.01 4.97 -11.64
CA GLY A 151 9.78 4.47 -10.50
C GLY A 151 9.98 2.95 -10.52
N HIS A 152 8.96 2.20 -10.96
CA HIS A 152 9.04 0.75 -11.07
C HIS A 152 10.02 0.30 -12.14
N VAL A 153 9.88 0.82 -13.36
CA VAL A 153 10.78 0.50 -14.50
C VAL A 153 12.22 0.85 -14.17
N THR A 154 12.47 2.05 -13.66
CA THR A 154 13.84 2.49 -13.33
C THR A 154 14.45 1.71 -12.16
N SER A 155 13.65 1.28 -11.18
CA SER A 155 14.13 0.34 -10.15
C SER A 155 14.56 -1.00 -10.76
N ASN A 156 13.80 -1.53 -11.71
CA ASN A 156 14.13 -2.78 -12.40
C ASN A 156 15.35 -2.66 -13.32
N VAL A 157 15.53 -1.52 -13.97
CA VAL A 157 16.76 -1.19 -14.70
C VAL A 157 17.96 -1.25 -13.75
N SER A 158 17.83 -0.70 -12.54
CA SER A 158 18.88 -0.81 -11.51
C SER A 158 19.15 -2.25 -11.08
N PHE A 159 18.11 -3.02 -10.76
CA PHE A 159 18.26 -4.44 -10.38
C PHE A 159 18.92 -5.28 -11.47
N ALA A 160 18.68 -4.97 -12.74
CA ALA A 160 19.37 -5.63 -13.85
C ALA A 160 20.86 -5.27 -13.89
N ALA A 161 21.19 -3.99 -13.68
CA ALA A 161 22.54 -3.44 -13.86
C ALA A 161 23.50 -3.67 -12.69
N VAL A 162 23.03 -3.67 -11.44
CA VAL A 162 23.88 -3.72 -10.24
C VAL A 162 23.39 -4.78 -9.25
N ALA A 163 24.09 -4.97 -8.13
CA ALA A 163 23.63 -5.86 -7.06
C ALA A 163 22.31 -5.34 -6.44
N VAL A 164 21.41 -6.27 -6.12
CA VAL A 164 20.11 -5.95 -5.47
C VAL A 164 20.31 -5.21 -4.16
N SER A 165 21.28 -5.65 -3.35
CA SER A 165 21.68 -4.98 -2.11
C SER A 165 22.01 -3.51 -2.34
N PHE A 166 22.83 -3.23 -3.37
CA PHE A 166 23.24 -1.87 -3.69
C PHE A 166 22.07 -0.99 -4.15
N THR A 167 21.20 -1.51 -5.03
CA THR A 167 19.98 -0.80 -5.42
C THR A 167 19.13 -0.42 -4.20
N HIS A 168 18.94 -1.33 -3.24
CA HIS A 168 18.17 -1.03 -2.03
C HIS A 168 18.88 -0.04 -1.09
N THR A 169 20.21 -0.07 -1.04
CA THR A 169 21.02 0.95 -0.35
C THR A 169 20.81 2.33 -0.96
N ILE A 170 20.90 2.50 -2.29
CA ILE A 170 20.63 3.79 -2.94
C ILE A 170 19.19 4.25 -2.69
N LYS A 171 18.24 3.31 -2.76
CA LYS A 171 16.84 3.62 -2.51
C LYS A 171 16.56 4.04 -1.07
N ALA A 172 17.49 3.87 -0.14
CA ALA A 172 17.39 4.43 1.21
C ALA A 172 17.32 5.96 1.20
N LEU A 173 17.73 6.63 0.12
CA LEU A 173 17.60 8.09 -0.08
C LEU A 173 16.17 8.56 -0.38
N GLU A 174 15.20 7.67 -0.59
CA GLU A 174 13.80 8.06 -0.83
C GLU A 174 13.26 9.11 0.16
N PRO A 175 13.50 9.02 1.49
CA PRO A 175 13.02 10.02 2.44
C PRO A 175 13.70 11.39 2.29
N PHE A 176 14.96 11.43 1.83
CA PHE A 176 15.65 12.67 1.51
C PHE A 176 14.95 13.41 0.37
N PHE A 177 14.68 12.70 -0.74
CA PHE A 177 13.93 13.28 -1.87
C PHE A 177 12.53 13.71 -1.45
N ASN A 178 11.87 12.94 -0.58
CA ASN A 178 10.54 13.27 -0.08
C ASN A 178 10.53 14.54 0.78
N ALA A 179 11.53 14.73 1.64
CA ALA A 179 11.73 15.97 2.36
C ALA A 179 12.04 17.15 1.42
N ALA A 180 12.98 16.96 0.48
CA ALA A 180 13.33 18.00 -0.49
C ALA A 180 12.12 18.45 -1.33
N ALA A 181 11.35 17.52 -1.86
CA ALA A 181 10.15 17.84 -2.63
C ALA A 181 9.08 18.55 -1.77
N SER A 182 8.90 18.13 -0.51
CA SER A 182 7.92 18.77 0.37
C SER A 182 8.33 20.21 0.73
N GLN A 183 9.63 20.46 0.99
CA GLN A 183 10.14 21.80 1.28
C GLN A 183 10.15 22.71 0.03
N PHE A 184 10.80 22.25 -1.04
CA PHE A 184 11.15 23.13 -2.17
C PHE A 184 10.11 23.14 -3.28
N VAL A 185 9.30 22.09 -3.43
CA VAL A 185 8.27 22.02 -4.48
C VAL A 185 6.89 22.36 -3.91
N LEU A 186 6.56 21.87 -2.71
CA LEU A 186 5.27 22.15 -2.07
C LEU A 186 5.29 23.38 -1.13
N GLY A 187 6.48 23.92 -0.81
CA GLY A 187 6.61 25.07 0.09
C GLY A 187 6.30 24.76 1.56
N GLN A 188 6.28 23.49 1.97
CA GLN A 188 5.99 23.11 3.36
C GLN A 188 7.24 23.26 4.21
N SER A 189 7.17 23.99 5.33
CA SER A 189 8.31 24.12 6.23
C SER A 189 8.65 22.78 6.94
N ILE A 190 9.84 22.28 6.68
CA ILE A 190 10.43 21.11 7.33
C ILE A 190 11.39 21.57 8.41
N PRO A 191 11.20 21.12 9.67
CA PRO A 191 12.10 21.47 10.76
C PRO A 191 13.53 20.98 10.49
N ILE A 192 14.51 21.77 10.92
CA ILE A 192 15.93 21.46 10.75
C ILE A 192 16.30 20.07 11.32
N THR A 193 15.61 19.62 12.38
CA THR A 193 15.78 18.30 12.98
C THR A 193 15.56 17.17 11.96
N LEU A 194 14.60 17.31 11.05
CA LEU A 194 14.37 16.32 9.99
C LEU A 194 15.49 16.34 8.95
N TRP A 195 16.00 17.52 8.58
CA TRP A 195 17.14 17.63 7.68
C TRP A 195 18.42 17.03 8.26
N LEU A 196 18.71 17.31 9.54
CA LEU A 196 19.86 16.73 10.24
C LEU A 196 19.74 15.21 10.35
N SER A 197 18.54 14.67 10.58
CA SER A 197 18.32 13.22 10.61
C SER A 197 18.53 12.52 9.25
N LEU A 198 18.50 13.26 8.13
CA LEU A 198 18.78 12.74 6.79
C LEU A 198 20.27 12.75 6.44
N ALA A 199 21.11 13.53 7.16
CA ALA A 199 22.54 13.59 6.87
C ALA A 199 23.23 12.22 6.94
N PRO A 200 22.97 11.35 7.95
CA PRO A 200 23.51 9.99 7.97
C PRO A 200 23.09 9.16 6.76
N VAL A 201 21.87 9.36 6.23
CA VAL A 201 21.39 8.65 5.05
C VAL A 201 22.26 8.98 3.83
N VAL A 202 22.48 10.28 3.59
CA VAL A 202 23.30 10.75 2.46
C VAL A 202 24.74 10.30 2.59
N ILE A 203 25.35 10.43 3.78
CA ILE A 203 26.72 10.00 4.05
C ILE A 203 26.86 8.48 3.85
N GLY A 204 25.94 7.70 4.42
CA GLY A 204 25.97 6.24 4.33
C GLY A 204 25.86 5.73 2.89
N VAL A 205 24.92 6.28 2.10
CA VAL A 205 24.76 5.91 0.69
C VAL A 205 25.95 6.35 -0.16
N SER A 206 26.52 7.53 0.11
CA SER A 206 27.72 8.00 -0.59
C SER A 206 28.91 7.08 -0.33
N MET A 207 29.14 6.73 0.93
CA MET A 207 30.22 5.82 1.32
C MET A 207 30.05 4.41 0.76
N ALA A 208 28.82 3.90 0.75
CA ALA A 208 28.50 2.62 0.13
C ALA A 208 28.74 2.63 -1.38
N SER A 209 28.35 3.72 -2.06
CA SER A 209 28.49 3.85 -3.52
C SER A 209 29.95 3.93 -3.98
N LEU A 210 30.82 4.59 -3.21
CA LEU A 210 32.25 4.73 -3.54
C LEU A 210 33.02 3.42 -3.51
N THR A 211 32.51 2.40 -2.81
CA THR A 211 33.23 1.13 -2.55
C THR A 211 32.47 -0.11 -3.02
N GLU A 212 31.35 0.09 -3.68
CA GLU A 212 30.53 -1.00 -4.20
C GLU A 212 31.19 -1.61 -5.45
N LEU A 213 31.42 -2.92 -5.41
CA LEU A 213 32.08 -3.64 -6.52
C LEU A 213 31.21 -3.72 -7.77
N SER A 214 29.88 -3.78 -7.59
CA SER A 214 28.94 -3.82 -8.70
C SER A 214 28.54 -2.43 -9.22
N PHE A 215 29.22 -1.36 -8.80
CA PHE A 215 28.83 0.00 -9.15
C PHE A 215 28.77 0.21 -10.66
N ASN A 216 27.64 0.74 -11.13
CA ASN A 216 27.44 1.12 -12.52
C ASN A 216 26.58 2.38 -12.57
N TRP A 217 26.98 3.37 -13.40
CA TRP A 217 26.26 4.63 -13.53
C TRP A 217 24.80 4.46 -13.96
N LEU A 218 24.50 3.53 -14.88
CA LEU A 218 23.12 3.26 -15.30
C LEU A 218 22.30 2.69 -14.14
N GLY A 219 22.87 1.78 -13.34
CA GLY A 219 22.18 1.23 -12.19
C GLY A 219 22.00 2.24 -11.05
N PHE A 220 23.01 3.07 -10.81
CA PHE A 220 22.97 4.12 -9.79
C PHE A 220 21.96 5.22 -10.14
N THR A 221 22.05 5.79 -11.35
CA THR A 221 21.17 6.86 -11.81
C THR A 221 19.71 6.39 -11.91
N SER A 222 19.46 5.19 -12.41
CA SER A 222 18.11 4.62 -12.47
C SER A 222 17.51 4.40 -11.07
N ALA A 223 18.30 3.97 -10.08
CA ALA A 223 17.85 3.91 -8.69
C ALA A 223 17.50 5.30 -8.13
N MET A 224 18.31 6.33 -8.45
CA MET A 224 18.04 7.72 -8.03
C MET A 224 16.76 8.28 -8.67
N ILE A 225 16.55 8.06 -9.97
CA ILE A 225 15.31 8.43 -10.66
C ILE A 225 14.10 7.73 -10.01
N SER A 226 14.26 6.48 -9.57
CA SER A 226 13.19 5.77 -8.88
C SER A 226 12.80 6.42 -7.54
N ASN A 227 13.76 6.97 -6.79
CA ASN A 227 13.48 7.68 -5.54
C ASN A 227 12.69 8.96 -5.78
N ILE A 228 13.05 9.72 -6.82
CA ILE A 228 12.33 10.93 -7.22
C ILE A 228 10.92 10.57 -7.68
N SER A 229 10.78 9.55 -8.53
CA SER A 229 9.48 9.11 -9.05
C SER A 229 8.56 8.62 -7.94
N PHE A 230 9.06 7.80 -7.01
CA PHE A 230 8.27 7.34 -5.87
C PHE A 230 7.96 8.44 -4.86
N THR A 231 8.83 9.45 -4.74
CA THR A 231 8.53 10.67 -3.98
C THR A 231 7.33 11.40 -4.56
N TYR A 232 7.34 11.73 -5.86
CA TYR A 232 6.21 12.38 -6.51
C TYR A 232 4.95 11.53 -6.46
N ARG A 233 5.06 10.21 -6.68
CA ARG A 233 3.94 9.27 -6.49
C ARG A 233 3.35 9.43 -5.10
N SER A 234 4.17 9.46 -4.05
CA SER A 234 3.68 9.58 -2.66
C SER A 234 2.99 10.92 -2.39
N ILE A 235 3.50 12.01 -2.95
CA ILE A 235 2.92 13.36 -2.83
C ILE A 235 1.55 13.43 -3.53
N TYR A 236 1.48 12.98 -4.78
CA TYR A 236 0.22 12.98 -5.53
C TYR A 236 -0.78 11.96 -4.97
N SER A 237 -0.31 10.81 -4.47
CA SER A 237 -1.18 9.79 -3.85
C SER A 237 -1.90 10.36 -2.63
N LYS A 238 -1.22 11.14 -1.78
CA LYS A 238 -1.86 11.80 -0.62
C LYS A 238 -2.99 12.73 -1.01
N LYS A 239 -2.87 13.42 -2.16
CA LYS A 239 -3.95 14.25 -2.71
C LYS A 239 -5.08 13.39 -3.28
N ALA A 240 -4.76 12.18 -3.76
CA ALA A 240 -5.67 11.22 -4.39
C ALA A 240 -6.42 10.29 -3.43
N MET A 241 -6.07 10.26 -2.14
CA MET A 241 -6.76 9.46 -1.14
C MET A 241 -8.11 10.08 -0.79
N THR A 242 -9.11 9.83 -1.65
CA THR A 242 -10.54 9.95 -1.35
C THR A 242 -11.08 8.62 -0.83
N ASP A 243 -12.37 8.54 -0.45
CA ASP A 243 -13.09 7.46 0.26
C ASP A 243 -13.07 6.03 -0.37
N MET A 244 -11.90 5.54 -0.80
CA MET A 244 -11.70 4.24 -1.44
C MET A 244 -10.76 3.34 -0.62
N ASP A 245 -11.10 2.06 -0.58
CA ASP A 245 -10.29 0.99 0.00
C ASP A 245 -8.90 0.90 -0.68
N SER A 246 -7.84 0.67 0.11
CA SER A 246 -6.46 0.66 -0.41
C SER A 246 -6.21 -0.39 -1.49
N THR A 247 -6.93 -1.50 -1.49
CA THR A 247 -6.79 -2.56 -2.50
C THR A 247 -7.29 -2.08 -3.86
N ASN A 248 -8.45 -1.42 -3.88
CA ASN A 248 -8.99 -0.84 -5.12
C ASN A 248 -8.12 0.30 -5.64
N LEU A 249 -7.61 1.15 -4.74
CA LEU A 249 -6.69 2.23 -5.11
C LEU A 249 -5.42 1.69 -5.77
N TYR A 250 -4.80 0.65 -5.19
CA TYR A 250 -3.63 0.02 -5.78
C TYR A 250 -3.94 -0.62 -7.13
N ALA A 251 -5.08 -1.30 -7.28
CA ALA A 251 -5.50 -1.87 -8.55
C ALA A 251 -5.61 -0.82 -9.68
N TYR A 252 -6.24 0.33 -9.42
CA TYR A 252 -6.32 1.41 -10.41
C TYR A 252 -4.95 1.99 -10.75
N ILE A 253 -4.08 2.20 -9.75
CA ILE A 253 -2.71 2.67 -9.98
C ILE A 253 -1.94 1.67 -10.84
N SER A 254 -2.06 0.36 -10.59
CA SER A 254 -1.42 -0.70 -11.38
C SER A 254 -1.91 -0.76 -12.82
N ILE A 255 -3.22 -0.57 -13.07
CA ILE A 255 -3.79 -0.51 -14.42
C ILE A 255 -3.21 0.69 -15.18
N ILE A 256 -3.23 1.88 -14.58
CA ILE A 256 -2.71 3.10 -15.20
C ILE A 256 -1.20 2.97 -15.44
N ALA A 257 -0.46 2.45 -14.45
CA ALA A 257 0.98 2.26 -14.56
C ALA A 257 1.35 1.28 -15.69
N LEU A 258 0.58 0.20 -15.86
CA LEU A 258 0.77 -0.74 -16.96
C LEU A 258 0.71 -0.04 -18.32
N LEU A 259 -0.30 0.83 -18.52
CA LEU A 259 -0.45 1.60 -19.76
C LEU A 259 0.76 2.51 -20.04
N PHE A 260 1.35 3.09 -19.01
CA PHE A 260 2.57 3.90 -19.15
C PHE A 260 3.85 3.07 -19.34
N CYS A 261 3.90 1.83 -18.84
CA CYS A 261 5.07 0.95 -18.99
C CYS A 261 5.17 0.31 -20.38
N ILE A 262 4.04 0.10 -21.07
CA ILE A 262 4.01 -0.58 -22.38
C ILE A 262 4.80 0.19 -23.46
N PRO A 263 4.57 1.50 -23.72
CA PRO A 263 5.25 2.19 -24.81
C PRO A 263 6.79 2.19 -24.68
N PRO A 264 7.40 2.52 -23.52
CA PRO A 264 8.84 2.44 -23.36
C PRO A 264 9.41 1.02 -23.57
N ALA A 265 8.68 -0.02 -23.15
CA ALA A 265 9.10 -1.41 -23.33
C ALA A 265 9.14 -1.81 -24.82
N VAL A 266 8.16 -1.37 -25.60
CA VAL A 266 8.11 -1.62 -27.05
C VAL A 266 9.17 -0.80 -27.79
N ILE A 267 9.32 0.48 -27.48
CA ILE A 267 10.19 1.39 -28.25
C ILE A 267 11.68 1.12 -27.98
N MET A 268 12.10 0.98 -26.72
CA MET A 268 13.53 0.99 -26.40
C MET A 268 14.25 -0.35 -26.67
N LYS A 269 13.62 -1.48 -26.32
CA LYS A 269 14.22 -2.82 -26.48
C LYS A 269 13.26 -3.86 -27.09
N GLY A 270 12.07 -3.46 -27.54
CA GLY A 270 11.09 -4.37 -28.14
C GLY A 270 11.60 -5.11 -29.39
N PRO A 271 12.22 -4.44 -30.38
CA PRO A 271 12.70 -5.12 -31.58
C PRO A 271 13.79 -6.16 -31.31
N GLN A 272 14.73 -5.86 -30.40
CA GLN A 272 15.79 -6.80 -29.99
C GLN A 272 15.22 -7.97 -29.18
N LEU A 273 14.25 -7.68 -28.31
CA LEU A 273 13.55 -8.68 -27.53
C LEU A 273 12.83 -9.71 -28.42
N LEU A 274 12.07 -9.24 -29.41
CA LEU A 274 11.28 -10.10 -30.30
C LEU A 274 12.16 -10.94 -31.23
N LYS A 275 13.29 -10.39 -31.70
CA LYS A 275 14.19 -11.10 -32.61
C LYS A 275 15.07 -12.12 -31.92
N TYR A 276 15.63 -11.78 -30.76
CA TYR A 276 16.66 -12.60 -30.09
C TYR A 276 16.30 -12.91 -28.64
N GLY A 277 15.84 -11.91 -27.87
CA GLY A 277 15.69 -12.04 -26.42
C GLY A 277 14.79 -13.18 -25.94
N LEU A 278 13.63 -13.39 -26.57
CA LEU A 278 12.72 -14.48 -26.19
C LEU A 278 13.30 -15.86 -26.53
N ASN A 279 13.85 -16.02 -27.73
CA ASN A 279 14.44 -17.27 -28.18
C ASN A 279 15.67 -17.65 -27.35
N ASP A 280 16.53 -16.68 -27.02
CA ASP A 280 17.72 -16.88 -26.19
C ASP A 280 17.35 -17.32 -24.77
N ALA A 281 16.30 -16.73 -24.19
CA ALA A 281 15.82 -17.12 -22.87
C ALA A 281 15.26 -18.54 -22.88
N VAL A 282 14.42 -18.86 -23.86
CA VAL A 282 13.84 -20.21 -24.03
C VAL A 282 14.94 -21.25 -24.27
N ALA A 283 15.96 -20.94 -25.06
CA ALA A 283 17.09 -21.83 -25.28
C ALA A 283 17.92 -22.08 -24.00
N LYS A 284 18.08 -21.06 -23.14
CA LYS A 284 18.86 -21.17 -21.89
C LYS A 284 18.15 -21.93 -20.78
N VAL A 285 16.86 -21.67 -20.57
CA VAL A 285 16.14 -22.19 -19.38
C VAL A 285 14.94 -23.06 -19.72
N GLY A 286 14.55 -23.14 -20.99
CA GLY A 286 13.33 -23.81 -21.44
C GLY A 286 12.07 -22.94 -21.32
N MET A 287 11.11 -23.17 -22.21
CA MET A 287 9.87 -22.38 -22.30
C MET A 287 9.05 -22.43 -21.00
N THR A 288 8.81 -23.63 -20.46
CA THR A 288 7.96 -23.81 -19.27
C THR A 288 8.53 -23.07 -18.06
N LYS A 289 9.84 -23.19 -17.84
CA LYS A 289 10.51 -22.50 -16.75
C LYS A 289 10.50 -20.99 -16.96
N PHE A 290 10.78 -20.52 -18.19
CA PHE A 290 10.77 -19.10 -18.50
C PHE A 290 9.41 -18.43 -18.22
N ILE A 291 8.32 -19.03 -18.72
CA ILE A 291 6.95 -18.53 -18.49
C ILE A 291 6.59 -18.59 -17.01
N SER A 292 6.94 -19.69 -16.32
CA SER A 292 6.71 -19.85 -14.88
C SER A 292 7.45 -18.77 -14.07
N ASP A 293 8.72 -18.50 -14.39
CA ASP A 293 9.52 -17.48 -13.70
C ASP A 293 8.91 -16.08 -13.90
N LEU A 294 8.48 -15.75 -15.13
CA LEU A 294 7.80 -14.49 -15.45
C LEU A 294 6.46 -14.32 -14.72
N PHE A 295 5.67 -15.39 -14.63
CA PHE A 295 4.42 -15.38 -13.88
C PHE A 295 4.66 -15.16 -12.38
N TRP A 296 5.55 -15.96 -11.77
CA TRP A 296 5.79 -15.89 -10.33
C TRP A 296 6.44 -14.59 -9.91
N VAL A 297 7.41 -14.05 -10.66
CA VAL A 297 8.01 -12.75 -10.32
C VAL A 297 6.95 -11.64 -10.34
N GLY A 298 6.01 -11.67 -11.29
CA GLY A 298 4.91 -10.71 -11.33
C GLY A 298 3.88 -10.92 -10.23
N MET A 299 3.58 -12.18 -9.91
CA MET A 299 2.65 -12.51 -8.82
C MET A 299 3.22 -12.07 -7.46
N PHE A 300 4.49 -12.39 -7.16
CA PHE A 300 5.14 -11.95 -5.93
C PHE A 300 5.26 -10.43 -5.87
N TYR A 301 5.53 -9.76 -7.00
CA TYR A 301 5.51 -8.30 -7.08
C TYR A 301 4.15 -7.74 -6.65
N HIS A 302 3.06 -8.23 -7.23
CA HIS A 302 1.71 -7.79 -6.88
C HIS A 302 1.38 -8.06 -5.40
N LEU A 303 1.57 -9.30 -4.95
CA LEU A 303 1.22 -9.73 -3.60
C LEU A 303 1.99 -8.96 -2.52
N TYR A 304 3.31 -8.75 -2.66
CA TYR A 304 4.02 -8.01 -1.62
C TYR A 304 3.53 -6.56 -1.51
N ASN A 305 3.18 -5.91 -2.64
CA ASN A 305 2.68 -4.54 -2.63
C ASN A 305 1.27 -4.48 -2.02
N GLN A 306 0.40 -5.43 -2.37
CA GLN A 306 -0.94 -5.54 -1.78
C GLN A 306 -0.88 -5.81 -0.26
N ILE A 307 -0.02 -6.73 0.19
CA ILE A 307 0.16 -6.97 1.62
C ILE A 307 0.75 -5.73 2.31
N ALA A 308 1.64 -4.98 1.66
CA ALA A 308 2.17 -3.73 2.21
C ALA A 308 1.09 -2.67 2.44
N THR A 309 0.14 -2.52 1.51
CA THR A 309 -1.00 -1.59 1.67
C THR A 309 -1.97 -2.09 2.73
N ASN A 310 -2.28 -3.38 2.76
CA ASN A 310 -3.13 -3.97 3.79
C ASN A 310 -2.51 -3.85 5.19
N THR A 311 -1.18 -3.90 5.30
CA THR A 311 -0.46 -3.69 6.57
C THR A 311 -0.55 -2.23 7.01
N LEU A 312 -0.47 -1.28 6.07
CA LEU A 312 -0.57 0.16 6.36
C LEU A 312 -1.90 0.52 7.03
N GLU A 313 -3.01 -0.10 6.63
CA GLU A 313 -4.33 0.14 7.22
C GLU A 313 -4.47 -0.41 8.64
N ARG A 314 -3.65 -1.40 9.03
CA ARG A 314 -3.77 -2.12 10.30
C ARG A 314 -2.92 -1.55 11.43
N VAL A 315 -1.88 -0.78 11.10
CA VAL A 315 -0.88 -0.35 12.07
C VAL A 315 -0.74 1.17 12.08
N ALA A 316 -0.20 1.69 13.18
CA ALA A 316 0.13 3.10 13.25
C ALA A 316 1.17 3.47 12.16
N PRO A 317 1.11 4.68 11.58
CA PRO A 317 2.08 5.13 10.57
C PRO A 317 3.54 4.98 11.01
N LEU A 318 3.84 5.20 12.29
CA LEU A 318 5.16 4.97 12.88
C LEU A 318 5.61 3.51 12.72
N THR A 319 4.75 2.54 13.07
CA THR A 319 5.02 1.11 12.95
C THR A 319 5.25 0.69 11.50
N HIS A 320 4.44 1.22 10.56
CA HIS A 320 4.62 0.93 9.13
C HIS A 320 5.93 1.52 8.58
N ALA A 321 6.30 2.72 9.02
CA ALA A 321 7.55 3.36 8.64
C ALA A 321 8.77 2.55 9.11
N VAL A 322 8.78 2.11 10.37
CA VAL A 322 9.83 1.21 10.89
C VAL A 322 9.87 -0.10 10.11
N GLY A 323 8.70 -0.67 9.80
CA GLY A 323 8.64 -1.90 9.02
C GLY A 323 9.19 -1.77 7.59
N ASN A 324 9.02 -0.61 6.95
CA ASN A 324 9.65 -0.33 5.66
C ASN A 324 11.18 -0.34 5.74
N VAL A 325 11.77 0.12 6.84
CA VAL A 325 13.23 0.05 7.06
C VAL A 325 13.67 -1.40 7.22
N LEU A 326 12.99 -2.16 8.08
CA LEU A 326 13.30 -3.57 8.30
C LEU A 326 13.15 -4.40 7.04
N LYS A 327 12.12 -4.16 6.22
CA LYS A 327 11.97 -4.80 4.91
C LYS A 327 13.23 -4.64 4.05
N ARG A 328 13.81 -3.44 3.99
CA ARG A 328 15.04 -3.19 3.22
C ARG A 328 16.22 -3.97 3.79
N VAL A 329 16.36 -4.02 5.12
CA VAL A 329 17.40 -4.83 5.80
C VAL A 329 17.31 -6.29 5.38
N PHE A 330 16.11 -6.88 5.43
CA PHE A 330 15.90 -8.27 5.03
C PHE A 330 16.24 -8.50 3.56
N VAL A 331 15.78 -7.65 2.66
CA VAL A 331 16.08 -7.79 1.22
C VAL A 331 17.57 -7.67 0.95
N ILE A 332 18.26 -6.70 1.56
CA ILE A 332 19.70 -6.55 1.45
C ILE A 332 20.39 -7.83 1.96
N GLY A 333 20.15 -8.22 3.21
CA GLY A 333 20.78 -9.39 3.82
C GLY A 333 20.58 -10.70 3.04
N PHE A 334 19.33 -11.03 2.70
CA PHE A 334 19.03 -12.24 1.94
C PHE A 334 19.58 -12.20 0.51
N SER A 335 19.58 -11.04 -0.15
CA SER A 335 20.18 -10.93 -1.49
C SER A 335 21.68 -11.21 -1.47
N ILE A 336 22.39 -10.77 -0.43
CA ILE A 336 23.83 -11.00 -0.27
C ILE A 336 24.11 -12.49 -0.05
N ILE A 337 23.37 -13.13 0.85
CA ILE A 337 23.50 -14.56 1.15
C ILE A 337 23.23 -15.39 -0.11
N VAL A 338 22.15 -15.09 -0.84
CA VAL A 338 21.71 -15.91 -1.99
C VAL A 338 22.60 -15.71 -3.22
N PHE A 339 23.07 -14.48 -3.47
CA PHE A 339 23.93 -14.21 -4.63
C PHE A 339 25.43 -14.33 -4.33
N GLY A 340 25.82 -14.46 -3.05
CA GLY A 340 27.22 -14.58 -2.64
C GLY A 340 28.06 -13.35 -3.03
N ASN A 341 27.44 -12.18 -3.15
CA ASN A 341 28.14 -10.96 -3.56
C ASN A 341 29.17 -10.58 -2.50
N LYS A 342 30.43 -10.35 -2.92
CA LYS A 342 31.46 -9.83 -2.03
C LYS A 342 31.17 -8.37 -1.71
N ILE A 343 31.16 -8.02 -0.43
CA ILE A 343 30.91 -6.66 0.04
C ILE A 343 32.14 -6.18 0.78
N SER A 344 32.63 -4.99 0.43
CA SER A 344 33.72 -4.37 1.18
C SER A 344 33.22 -3.95 2.57
N THR A 345 34.12 -3.97 3.56
CA THR A 345 33.78 -3.50 4.91
C THR A 345 33.22 -2.08 4.90
N GLN A 346 33.75 -1.21 4.03
CA GLN A 346 33.27 0.16 3.88
C GLN A 346 31.86 0.22 3.29
N THR A 347 31.51 -0.62 2.31
CA THR A 347 30.15 -0.72 1.78
C THR A 347 29.15 -1.19 2.83
N ALA A 348 29.56 -2.16 3.67
CA ALA A 348 28.73 -2.67 4.77
C ALA A 348 28.47 -1.60 5.84
N ILE A 349 29.52 -0.86 6.24
CA ILE A 349 29.39 0.26 7.20
C ILE A 349 28.50 1.36 6.60
N GLY A 350 28.71 1.74 5.34
CA GLY A 350 27.93 2.80 4.68
C GLY A 350 26.45 2.43 4.56
N THR A 351 26.16 1.20 4.18
CA THR A 351 24.80 0.66 4.15
C THR A 351 24.15 0.67 5.54
N SER A 352 24.90 0.30 6.58
CA SER A 352 24.42 0.30 7.96
C SER A 352 24.09 1.71 8.47
N ILE A 353 24.97 2.68 8.21
CA ILE A 353 24.75 4.10 8.52
C ILE A 353 23.51 4.62 7.79
N ALA A 354 23.35 4.27 6.50
CA ALA A 354 22.20 4.70 5.71
C ALA A 354 20.89 4.18 6.30
N ILE A 355 20.83 2.89 6.63
CA ILE A 355 19.64 2.26 7.21
C ILE A 355 19.32 2.85 8.58
N ALA A 356 20.33 3.06 9.43
CA ALA A 356 20.16 3.70 10.74
C ALA A 356 19.62 5.13 10.58
N GLY A 357 20.15 5.91 9.63
CA GLY A 357 19.65 7.23 9.31
C GLY A 357 18.18 7.22 8.88
N VAL A 358 17.78 6.27 8.01
CA VAL A 358 16.36 6.15 7.61
C VAL A 358 15.49 5.79 8.79
N ALA A 359 15.95 4.92 9.71
CA ALA A 359 15.22 4.60 10.92
C ALA A 359 15.01 5.86 11.79
N ILE A 360 16.08 6.61 12.07
CA ILE A 360 16.03 7.85 12.86
C ILE A 360 15.07 8.86 12.21
N TYR A 361 15.23 9.14 10.91
CA TYR A 361 14.32 10.04 10.17
C TYR A 361 12.86 9.57 10.27
N SER A 362 12.61 8.28 10.06
CA SER A 362 11.26 7.71 10.07
C SER A 362 10.60 7.83 11.43
N LEU A 363 11.35 7.61 12.51
CA LEU A 363 10.88 7.78 13.89
C LEU A 363 10.57 9.24 14.20
N ILE A 364 11.47 10.17 13.88
CA ILE A 364 11.28 11.61 14.13
C ILE A 364 10.08 12.14 13.34
N LYS A 365 9.98 11.80 12.05
CA LYS A 365 8.88 12.26 11.19
C LYS A 365 7.53 11.77 11.67
N ALA A 366 7.44 10.49 12.03
CA ALA A 366 6.19 9.92 12.51
C ALA A 366 5.77 10.50 13.87
N LYS A 367 6.72 10.78 14.79
CA LYS A 367 6.44 11.48 16.04
C LYS A 367 5.89 12.89 15.81
N ILE A 368 6.50 13.67 14.91
CA ILE A 368 6.03 15.02 14.55
C ILE A 368 4.62 14.98 13.96
N GLU A 369 4.33 14.00 13.10
CA GLU A 369 2.99 13.85 12.50
C GLU A 369 1.93 13.44 13.54
N GLU A 370 2.30 12.61 14.51
CA GLU A 370 1.45 12.22 15.64
C GLU A 370 1.14 13.42 16.55
N GLU A 371 2.14 14.22 16.92
CA GLU A 371 1.97 15.44 17.72
C GLU A 371 1.04 16.45 17.01
N LYS A 372 1.21 16.65 15.70
CA LYS A 372 0.31 17.49 14.88
C LYS A 372 -1.13 16.98 14.91
N ARG A 373 -1.32 15.67 14.80
CA ARG A 373 -2.65 15.05 14.83
C ARG A 373 -3.32 15.22 16.20
N VAL A 374 -2.59 15.01 17.29
CA VAL A 374 -3.10 15.20 18.65
C VAL A 374 -3.49 16.66 18.88
N SER A 375 -2.63 17.60 18.49
CA SER A 375 -2.91 19.04 18.61
C SER A 375 -4.14 19.47 17.78
N SER A 376 -4.27 18.99 16.54
CA SER A 376 -5.43 19.27 15.69
C SER A 376 -6.73 18.71 16.27
N ASN A 377 -6.72 17.49 16.81
CA ASN A 377 -7.89 16.89 17.47
C ASN A 377 -8.29 17.69 18.71
N LEU A 378 -7.31 18.11 19.53
CA LEU A 378 -7.56 18.87 20.75
C LEU A 378 -8.22 20.22 20.41
N MET A 379 -7.69 20.93 19.41
CA MET A 379 -8.26 22.18 18.93
C MET A 379 -9.69 22.00 18.40
N PHE A 380 -9.96 20.93 17.65
CA PHE A 380 -11.31 20.62 17.17
C PHE A 380 -12.28 20.36 18.32
N THR A 381 -11.88 19.57 19.33
CA THR A 381 -12.71 19.34 20.52
C THR A 381 -12.97 20.62 21.29
N ALA A 382 -11.95 21.46 21.51
CA ALA A 382 -12.10 22.74 22.20
C ALA A 382 -13.08 23.67 21.45
N TRP A 383 -12.97 23.75 20.12
CA TRP A 383 -13.87 24.54 19.29
C TRP A 383 -15.32 24.03 19.34
N MET A 384 -15.52 22.71 19.36
CA MET A 384 -16.83 22.10 19.52
C MET A 384 -17.45 22.41 20.90
N TYR A 385 -16.65 22.39 21.96
CA TYR A 385 -17.10 22.82 23.30
C TYR A 385 -17.48 24.30 23.33
N VAL A 386 -16.71 25.18 22.68
CA VAL A 386 -17.04 26.61 22.56
C VAL A 386 -18.35 26.80 21.79
N LEU A 387 -18.57 26.10 20.68
CA LEU A 387 -19.84 26.16 19.95
C LEU A 387 -21.02 25.66 20.77
N LEU A 388 -20.86 24.54 21.48
CA LEU A 388 -21.89 24.03 22.39
C LEU A 388 -22.17 25.04 23.51
N PHE A 389 -21.15 25.70 24.04
CA PHE A 389 -21.29 26.75 25.05
C PHE A 389 -22.04 27.98 24.51
N PHE A 390 -21.71 28.45 23.29
CA PHE A 390 -22.43 29.55 22.65
C PHE A 390 -23.88 29.20 22.33
N ASN A 391 -24.14 27.98 21.86
CA ASN A 391 -25.49 27.52 21.56
C ASN A 391 -26.31 27.33 22.85
N TYR A 392 -25.70 26.82 23.91
CA TYR A 392 -26.29 26.77 25.25
C TYR A 392 -26.57 28.17 25.80
N ARG A 393 -25.67 29.14 25.59
CA ARG A 393 -25.83 30.54 26.00
C ARG A 393 -26.96 31.24 25.24
N LEU A 394 -27.07 31.03 23.92
CA LEU A 394 -28.18 31.52 23.10
C LEU A 394 -29.52 30.88 23.50
N CYS A 395 -29.50 29.57 23.80
CA CYS A 395 -30.67 28.85 24.29
C CYS A 395 -31.11 29.36 25.68
N THR A 396 -30.15 29.65 26.57
CA THR A 396 -30.43 30.26 27.88
C THR A 396 -30.83 31.72 27.81
N GLU A 397 -30.31 32.54 26.89
CA GLU A 397 -30.81 33.92 26.68
C GLU A 397 -32.24 33.93 26.12
N ASN A 398 -32.58 33.01 25.23
CA ASN A 398 -33.95 32.83 24.72
C ASN A 398 -34.90 32.28 25.80
N CYS A 399 -34.44 31.35 26.65
CA CYS A 399 -35.19 30.89 27.83
C CYS A 399 -35.29 31.95 28.95
N MET A 400 -34.29 32.82 29.11
CA MET A 400 -34.29 33.89 30.10
C MET A 400 -35.28 35.00 29.79
N ARG A 401 -35.66 35.19 28.52
CA ARG A 401 -36.83 36.03 28.17
C ARG A 401 -38.15 35.40 28.58
N ALA A 402 -38.18 34.09 28.83
CA ALA A 402 -39.40 33.35 29.17
C ALA A 402 -39.63 33.17 30.68
N ASP A 403 -38.61 33.18 31.54
CA ASP A 403 -38.86 33.13 33.00
C ASP A 403 -37.73 33.73 33.86
N ARG A 404 -38.09 34.73 34.67
CA ARG A 404 -37.14 35.60 35.41
C ARG A 404 -36.71 35.02 36.76
N LYS A 405 -37.26 33.87 37.19
CA LYS A 405 -37.04 33.30 38.52
C LYS A 405 -35.97 32.20 38.60
N GLN A 406 -35.65 31.52 37.49
CA GLN A 406 -34.75 30.35 37.50
C GLN A 406 -33.26 30.65 37.24
N TRP A 407 -32.92 31.92 36.96
CA TRP A 407 -31.56 32.31 36.56
C TRP A 407 -30.54 32.36 37.71
N LYS A 408 -30.98 32.64 38.95
CA LYS A 408 -30.06 32.87 40.07
C LYS A 408 -29.35 31.62 40.60
N GLU A 409 -29.90 30.42 40.38
CA GLU A 409 -29.28 29.18 40.88
C GLU A 409 -28.30 28.53 39.89
N ARG A 410 -28.39 28.85 38.59
CA ARG A 410 -27.59 28.19 37.54
C ARG A 410 -26.24 28.85 37.24
N ASN A 411 -26.02 30.10 37.69
CA ASN A 411 -24.76 30.81 37.47
C ASN A 411 -23.57 30.26 38.29
N ALA A 412 -23.82 29.53 39.38
CA ALA A 412 -22.75 28.94 40.19
C ALA A 412 -22.00 27.81 39.46
N VAL A 413 -22.70 27.04 38.61
CA VAL A 413 -22.09 25.92 37.85
C VAL A 413 -21.23 26.42 36.70
N VAL A 414 -21.63 27.54 36.07
CA VAL A 414 -20.90 28.12 34.92
C VAL A 414 -19.61 28.80 35.36
N GLN A 415 -19.59 29.45 36.52
CA GLN A 415 -18.34 29.98 37.09
C GLN A 415 -17.33 28.88 37.44
N HIS A 416 -17.80 27.73 37.94
CA HIS A 416 -16.91 26.63 38.31
C HIS A 416 -16.24 25.96 37.09
N VAL A 417 -16.94 25.89 35.96
CA VAL A 417 -16.38 25.37 34.70
C VAL A 417 -15.41 26.37 34.04
N ALA A 418 -15.64 27.68 34.20
CA ALA A 418 -14.73 28.70 33.70
C ALA A 418 -13.40 28.74 34.47
N GLU A 419 -13.41 28.48 35.79
CA GLU A 419 -12.21 28.35 36.61
C GLU A 419 -11.39 27.08 36.25
N LEU A 420 -12.04 25.99 35.87
CA LEU A 420 -11.38 24.76 35.42
C LEU A 420 -10.68 24.86 34.05
N LEU A 421 -11.02 25.88 33.24
CA LEU A 421 -10.48 26.08 31.89
C LEU A 421 -9.32 27.10 31.81
N GLN A 422 -8.85 27.63 32.96
CA GLN A 422 -7.69 28.53 33.03
C GLN A 422 -6.36 27.83 33.40
N LEU A 423 -6.28 26.50 33.28
CA LEU A 423 -5.05 25.70 33.28
C LEU A 423 -4.78 25.16 31.87
#